data_AF-A0A3B5MUU8-F1
#
_entry.id   AF-A0A3B5MUU8-F1
#
_cell.length_a   1.000
_cell.length_b   1.000
_cell.length_c   1.000
_cell.angle_alpha   90.00
_cell.angle_beta   90.00
_cell.angle_gamma   90.00
#
_symmetry.space_group_name_H-M   'P 1'
#
loop_
_entity.id
_entity.type
_entity.pdbx_description
1 polymer ?
#
loop_
_entity_poly.entity_id
_entity_poly.type
_entity_poly.pdbx_seq_one_letter_code
_entity_poly.pdbx_strand_id
1 'polypeptide(L)'
;MVGDDPYNPYKRHGYDPYYNYFDTYRRPRPEAQARPGYGTRYHQNGLPDLVPDPYYIQIASYVQRSPMYNLRCAAEENCLASSARYAADYDTRVLLRFTQRVKNQGTADFLPSRPRYAWEWHSCHNHFHSMDEFSLYELLDARSHSHVAEGHKASFCLEDTSCDPGYYRRYACTSHTQGLSPGCYDTYSADIDCQWIDITDVSPGKYILKVTVNPRQQVPESNYNNNVARCDVHYTGNAAHISGCSLTG
;
A
#
# COMPACT_ATOMS: atom_id res chain seq x y z
N MET A 1 -12.41 10.96 -20.84
CA MET A 1 -12.99 12.05 -20.04
C MET A 1 -11.82 12.86 -19.50
N VAL A 2 -11.96 14.16 -19.21
CA VAL A 2 -10.82 15.02 -18.83
C VAL A 2 -10.28 14.67 -17.42
N GLY A 3 -11.05 13.92 -16.62
CA GLY A 3 -10.60 13.34 -15.34
C GLY A 3 -9.70 12.10 -15.47
N ASP A 4 -9.55 11.55 -16.69
CA ASP A 4 -8.78 10.32 -16.97
C ASP A 4 -7.33 10.58 -17.36
N ASP A 5 -6.87 11.82 -17.29
CA ASP A 5 -5.49 12.16 -17.65
C ASP A 5 -4.52 11.84 -16.48
N PRO A 6 -3.63 10.84 -16.62
CA PRO A 6 -2.61 10.54 -15.61
C PRO A 6 -1.56 11.66 -15.48
N TYR A 7 -1.56 12.64 -16.39
CA TYR A 7 -0.66 13.79 -16.39
C TYR A 7 -1.27 15.07 -15.81
N ASN A 8 -2.48 15.01 -15.22
CA ASN A 8 -3.13 16.20 -14.66
C ASN A 8 -2.46 16.64 -13.33
N PRO A 9 -1.79 17.82 -13.29
CA PRO A 9 -1.09 18.31 -12.10
C PRO A 9 -2.04 18.85 -11.01
N TYR A 10 -3.34 18.97 -11.29
CA TYR A 10 -4.36 19.47 -10.38
C TYR A 10 -5.25 18.38 -9.77
N LYS A 11 -4.91 17.09 -9.95
CA LYS A 11 -5.66 15.98 -9.35
C LYS A 11 -5.43 15.99 -7.84
N ARG A 12 -6.32 16.64 -7.08
CA ARG A 12 -6.32 16.66 -5.63
C ARG A 12 -6.96 15.37 -5.09
N HIS A 13 -6.38 14.80 -4.03
CA HIS A 13 -7.02 13.74 -3.24
C HIS A 13 -8.29 14.31 -2.60
N GLY A 14 -9.44 14.02 -3.20
CA GLY A 14 -10.75 14.45 -2.73
C GLY A 14 -11.81 14.26 -3.81
N TYR A 15 -12.82 13.44 -3.52
CA TYR A 15 -13.99 13.25 -4.37
C TYR A 15 -14.78 14.56 -4.45
N ASP A 16 -14.83 15.19 -5.62
CA ASP A 16 -15.83 16.22 -5.93
C ASP A 16 -16.77 15.68 -7.03
N PRO A 17 -18.03 15.32 -6.71
CA PRO A 17 -18.93 14.63 -7.62
C PRO A 17 -19.70 15.57 -8.58
N TYR A 18 -19.44 16.89 -8.59
CA TYR A 18 -20.35 17.85 -9.23
C TYR A 18 -19.94 18.50 -10.57
N TYR A 19 -18.79 18.16 -11.17
CA TYR A 19 -18.40 18.74 -12.46
C TYR A 19 -18.22 17.70 -13.57
N ASN A 20 -19.33 17.19 -14.08
CA ASN A 20 -19.40 16.57 -15.41
C ASN A 20 -20.50 17.26 -16.24
N TYR A 21 -20.17 18.39 -16.83
CA TYR A 21 -20.96 18.98 -17.90
C TYR A 21 -19.99 19.40 -19.00
N PHE A 22 -19.81 18.58 -20.04
CA PHE A 22 -19.72 19.02 -21.44
C PHE A 22 -19.64 17.81 -22.39
N ASP A 23 -20.45 17.91 -23.44
CA ASP A 23 -20.86 16.93 -24.44
C ASP A 23 -19.74 16.20 -25.20
N THR A 24 -20.00 14.93 -25.51
CA THR A 24 -19.10 13.94 -26.13
C THR A 24 -19.10 13.91 -27.66
N TYR A 25 -19.79 14.80 -28.38
CA TYR A 25 -20.12 14.55 -29.79
C TYR A 25 -19.43 15.36 -30.88
N ARG A 26 -18.53 16.30 -30.61
CA ARG A 26 -17.78 16.98 -31.70
C ARG A 26 -16.50 17.68 -31.23
N ARG A 27 -15.36 16.99 -31.28
CA ARG A 27 -14.05 17.65 -31.48
C ARG A 27 -13.17 16.81 -32.40
N PRO A 28 -12.52 17.41 -33.42
CA PRO A 28 -11.56 16.71 -34.25
C PRO A 28 -10.41 16.22 -33.39
N ARG A 29 -9.99 14.96 -33.56
CA ARG A 29 -8.74 14.46 -32.97
C ARG A 29 -7.61 15.39 -33.41
N PRO A 30 -6.93 16.11 -32.50
CA PRO A 30 -5.58 16.53 -32.83
C PRO A 30 -4.81 15.23 -33.01
N GLU A 31 -4.20 15.02 -34.17
CA GLU A 31 -3.14 14.03 -34.31
C GLU A 31 -2.17 14.25 -33.17
N ALA A 32 -2.26 13.39 -32.15
CA ALA A 32 -1.24 13.32 -31.13
C ALA A 32 0.01 12.88 -31.88
N GLN A 33 0.82 13.86 -32.29
CA GLN A 33 2.19 13.64 -32.72
C GLN A 33 2.76 12.57 -31.82
N ALA A 34 3.20 11.46 -32.42
CA ALA A 34 3.99 10.46 -31.74
C ALA A 34 5.22 11.17 -31.18
N ARG A 35 5.09 11.70 -29.96
CA ARG A 35 6.21 12.25 -29.23
C ARG A 35 7.14 11.07 -29.01
N PRO A 36 8.45 11.23 -29.24
CA PRO A 36 9.43 10.24 -28.81
C PRO A 36 9.43 10.25 -27.28
N GLY A 37 8.40 9.65 -26.68
CA GLY A 37 8.52 9.11 -25.34
C GLY A 37 9.64 8.09 -25.44
N TYR A 38 10.53 8.12 -24.45
CA TYR A 38 11.46 7.03 -24.20
C TYR A 38 10.62 5.77 -23.89
N GLY A 39 10.10 5.17 -24.95
CA GLY A 39 9.29 3.97 -24.94
C GLY A 39 10.21 2.78 -24.81
N THR A 40 10.17 2.19 -23.62
CA THR A 40 9.97 0.74 -23.41
C THR A 40 10.94 -0.26 -24.06
N ARG A 41 12.16 0.14 -24.48
CA ARG A 41 13.17 -0.83 -24.98
C ARG A 41 14.28 -1.21 -23.99
N TYR A 42 14.39 -0.57 -22.82
CA TYR A 42 15.48 -0.87 -21.87
C TYR A 42 15.13 -1.82 -20.70
N HIS A 43 13.86 -2.21 -20.55
CA HIS A 43 13.40 -2.95 -19.35
C HIS A 43 12.99 -4.41 -19.62
N GLN A 44 13.30 -4.97 -20.80
CA GLN A 44 12.87 -6.34 -21.15
C GLN A 44 13.72 -7.45 -20.53
N ASN A 45 14.90 -7.15 -19.96
CA ASN A 45 15.82 -8.14 -19.39
C ASN A 45 16.17 -7.85 -17.91
N GLY A 46 15.39 -7.02 -17.24
CA GLY A 46 15.60 -6.65 -15.83
C GLY A 46 14.68 -7.43 -14.88
N LEU A 47 14.94 -7.29 -13.58
CA LEU A 47 13.99 -7.67 -12.52
C LEU A 47 13.59 -6.41 -11.72
N PRO A 48 12.38 -6.37 -11.16
CA PRO A 48 12.02 -5.37 -10.17
C PRO A 48 12.86 -5.53 -8.89
N ASP A 49 12.88 -4.49 -8.07
CA ASP A 49 13.54 -4.48 -6.75
C ASP A 49 12.74 -3.57 -5.82
N LEU A 50 11.95 -4.17 -4.92
CA LEU A 50 11.04 -3.50 -4.02
C LEU A 50 11.74 -3.14 -2.71
N VAL A 51 11.74 -1.86 -2.41
CA VAL A 51 12.32 -1.34 -1.17
C VAL A 51 11.26 -0.58 -0.39
N PRO A 52 10.84 -1.06 0.80
CA PRO A 52 9.99 -0.29 1.69
C PRO A 52 10.76 0.92 2.22
N ASP A 53 10.08 2.05 2.39
CA ASP A 53 10.67 3.27 2.90
C ASP A 53 10.51 3.32 4.44
N PRO A 54 11.58 3.07 5.22
CA PRO A 54 11.51 3.09 6.68
C PRO A 54 11.20 4.48 7.24
N TYR A 55 11.51 5.55 6.51
CA TYR A 55 11.30 6.92 6.98
C TYR A 55 9.80 7.21 7.11
N TYR A 56 8.98 6.85 6.11
CA TYR A 56 7.54 7.06 6.14
C TYR A 56 6.85 6.27 7.25
N ILE A 57 7.32 5.05 7.54
CA ILE A 57 6.84 4.29 8.68
C ILE A 57 7.14 5.07 9.98
N GLN A 58 8.36 5.59 10.13
CA GLN A 58 8.74 6.32 11.35
C GLN A 58 7.92 7.58 11.59
N ILE A 59 7.72 8.40 10.55
CA ILE A 59 7.13 9.74 10.72
C ILE A 59 5.60 9.76 10.64
N ALA A 60 4.99 8.74 10.05
CA ALA A 60 3.55 8.69 9.78
C ALA A 60 2.88 7.47 10.43
N SER A 61 3.30 7.16 11.66
CA SER A 61 2.68 6.14 12.50
C SER A 61 1.91 6.75 13.67
N TYR A 62 0.75 6.19 13.98
CA TYR A 62 -0.06 6.61 15.13
C TYR A 62 -1.00 5.49 15.61
N VAL A 63 -1.50 5.62 16.83
CA VAL A 63 -2.52 4.74 17.38
C VAL A 63 -3.89 5.37 17.16
N GLN A 64 -4.82 4.62 16.58
CA GLN A 64 -6.22 5.01 16.46
C GLN A 64 -7.11 4.06 17.26
N ARG A 65 -8.06 4.62 18.00
CA ARG A 65 -9.16 3.87 18.59
C ARG A 65 -10.38 4.04 17.70
N SER A 66 -10.94 2.95 17.19
CA SER A 66 -12.10 3.00 16.31
C SER A 66 -13.15 1.98 16.76
N PRO A 67 -14.44 2.37 16.86
CA PRO A 67 -15.51 1.44 17.17
C PRO A 67 -15.78 0.49 16.01
N MET A 68 -16.24 -0.73 16.31
CA MET A 68 -16.49 -1.77 15.30
C MET A 68 -17.45 -1.36 14.20
N TYR A 69 -18.45 -0.51 14.47
CA TYR A 69 -19.38 -0.04 13.44
C TYR A 69 -18.68 0.73 12.30
N ASN A 70 -17.51 1.35 12.56
CA ASN A 70 -16.68 2.00 11.54
C ASN A 70 -15.74 1.01 10.82
N LEU A 71 -15.57 -0.20 11.35
CA LEU A 71 -14.57 -1.18 10.88
C LEU A 71 -15.22 -2.39 10.20
N ARG A 72 -16.52 -2.33 9.86
CA ARG A 72 -17.24 -3.45 9.24
C ARG A 72 -16.58 -3.94 7.96
N CYS A 73 -16.19 -3.01 7.10
CA CYS A 73 -15.44 -3.28 5.88
C CYS A 73 -14.12 -3.99 6.15
N ALA A 74 -13.31 -3.42 7.04
CA ALA A 74 -12.05 -4.03 7.43
C ALA A 74 -12.22 -5.41 8.10
N ALA A 75 -13.33 -5.65 8.80
CA ALA A 75 -13.66 -6.96 9.36
C ALA A 75 -14.02 -7.99 8.28
N GLU A 76 -14.78 -7.59 7.26
CA GLU A 76 -15.11 -8.44 6.09
C GLU A 76 -13.85 -8.83 5.30
N GLU A 77 -12.88 -7.92 5.24
CA GLU A 77 -11.59 -8.14 4.55
C GLU A 77 -10.52 -8.82 5.43
N ASN A 78 -10.88 -9.24 6.65
CA ASN A 78 -9.97 -9.89 7.61
C ASN A 78 -8.75 -9.01 7.99
N CYS A 79 -8.95 -7.70 8.12
CA CYS A 79 -7.94 -6.74 8.53
C CYS A 79 -7.88 -6.48 10.04
N LEU A 80 -8.68 -7.19 10.82
CA LEU A 80 -8.70 -7.11 12.29
C LEU A 80 -8.22 -8.44 12.88
N ALA A 81 -7.78 -8.40 14.14
CA ALA A 81 -7.42 -9.63 14.85
C ALA A 81 -8.65 -10.52 15.05
N SER A 82 -8.45 -11.83 15.20
CA SER A 82 -9.53 -12.83 15.33
C SER A 82 -10.48 -12.55 16.49
N SER A 83 -10.02 -11.87 17.55
CA SER A 83 -10.85 -11.42 18.67
C SER A 83 -11.96 -10.44 18.25
N ALA A 84 -11.80 -9.70 17.15
CA ALA A 84 -12.81 -8.80 16.61
C ALA A 84 -14.05 -9.53 16.07
N ARG A 85 -13.97 -10.84 15.77
CA ARG A 85 -15.10 -11.63 15.24
C ARG A 85 -16.30 -11.68 16.18
N TYR A 86 -16.05 -11.54 17.48
CA TYR A 86 -17.07 -11.59 18.53
C TYR A 86 -17.37 -10.21 19.13
N ALA A 87 -16.75 -9.15 18.59
CA ALA A 87 -16.93 -7.79 19.08
C ALA A 87 -18.27 -7.21 18.63
N ALA A 88 -18.95 -6.52 19.52
CA ALA A 88 -20.18 -5.78 19.23
C ALA A 88 -19.86 -4.47 18.50
N ASP A 89 -20.85 -3.87 17.83
CA ASP A 89 -20.67 -2.62 17.06
C ASP A 89 -20.03 -1.46 17.85
N TYR A 90 -20.31 -1.37 19.16
CA TYR A 90 -19.78 -0.33 20.04
C TYR A 90 -18.46 -0.68 20.72
N ASP A 91 -17.98 -1.92 20.56
CA ASP A 91 -16.66 -2.30 21.06
C ASP A 91 -15.58 -1.57 20.26
N THR A 92 -14.51 -1.19 20.94
CA THR A 92 -13.43 -0.40 20.36
C THR A 92 -12.24 -1.28 20.03
N ARG A 93 -11.72 -1.13 18.81
CA ARG A 93 -10.43 -1.69 18.40
C ARG A 93 -9.33 -0.64 18.53
N VAL A 94 -8.13 -1.09 18.86
CA VAL A 94 -6.92 -0.26 18.93
C VAL A 94 -6.03 -0.63 17.75
N LEU A 95 -5.80 0.32 16.86
CA LEU A 95 -5.12 0.10 15.58
C LEU A 95 -3.80 0.86 15.57
N LEU A 96 -2.69 0.16 15.34
CA LEU A 96 -1.40 0.78 15.04
C LEU A 96 -1.35 1.05 13.54
N ARG A 97 -1.63 2.29 13.14
CA ARG A 97 -1.60 2.74 11.75
C ARG A 97 -0.22 3.26 11.38
N PHE A 98 0.18 3.05 10.13
CA PHE A 98 1.45 3.54 9.59
C PHE A 98 1.41 3.66 8.06
N THR A 99 2.07 4.66 7.50
CA THR A 99 2.20 4.78 6.05
C THR A 99 3.25 3.79 5.53
N GLN A 100 2.86 2.96 4.56
CA GLN A 100 3.80 2.14 3.80
C GLN A 100 4.06 2.83 2.45
N ARG A 101 5.32 3.11 2.16
CA ARG A 101 5.77 3.50 0.82
C ARG A 101 6.76 2.47 0.31
N VAL A 102 6.59 1.99 -0.92
CA VAL A 102 7.47 0.99 -1.53
C VAL A 102 7.99 1.55 -2.85
N LYS A 103 9.30 1.56 -3.01
CA LYS A 103 9.95 1.94 -4.26
C LYS A 103 10.22 0.70 -5.10
N ASN A 104 9.98 0.76 -6.41
CA ASN A 104 10.65 -0.17 -7.32
C ASN A 104 11.95 0.49 -7.82
N GLN A 105 13.08 0.12 -7.22
CA GLN A 105 14.41 0.59 -7.63
C GLN A 105 15.07 -0.31 -8.67
N GLY A 106 14.37 -1.36 -9.10
CA GLY A 106 14.85 -2.33 -10.06
C GLY A 106 14.86 -1.77 -11.48
N THR A 107 15.02 -2.69 -12.44
CA THR A 107 15.14 -2.35 -13.86
C THR A 107 13.98 -2.89 -14.68
N ALA A 108 12.97 -3.51 -14.07
CA ALA A 108 11.76 -3.96 -14.72
C ALA A 108 10.53 -3.69 -13.88
N ASP A 109 9.37 -3.78 -14.52
CA ASP A 109 8.07 -3.53 -13.91
C ASP A 109 7.76 -4.63 -12.90
N PHE A 110 7.35 -4.25 -11.69
CA PHE A 110 6.78 -5.20 -10.76
C PHE A 110 5.31 -5.38 -11.12
N LEU A 111 4.94 -6.59 -11.56
CA LEU A 111 3.60 -6.90 -12.03
C LEU A 111 2.92 -7.90 -11.09
N PRO A 112 1.58 -7.83 -10.96
CA PRO A 112 0.84 -8.80 -10.16
C PRO A 112 1.08 -10.23 -10.61
N SER A 113 1.27 -11.15 -9.66
CA SER A 113 1.43 -12.58 -9.94
C SER A 113 0.13 -13.25 -10.41
N ARG A 114 -1.04 -12.72 -10.03
CA ARG A 114 -2.35 -13.26 -10.41
C ARG A 114 -2.81 -12.71 -11.76
N PRO A 115 -3.31 -13.58 -12.66
CA PRO A 115 -3.93 -13.12 -13.90
C PRO A 115 -5.23 -12.36 -13.59
N ARG A 116 -5.61 -11.42 -14.47
CA ARG A 116 -6.72 -10.48 -14.24
C ARG A 116 -8.06 -11.11 -13.89
N TYR A 117 -8.36 -12.32 -14.39
CA TYR A 117 -9.61 -13.03 -14.07
C TYR A 117 -9.68 -13.50 -12.61
N ALA A 118 -8.53 -13.54 -11.92
CA ALA A 118 -8.41 -13.97 -10.53
C ALA A 118 -8.31 -12.78 -9.57
N TRP A 119 -8.42 -11.54 -10.04
CA TRP A 119 -8.43 -10.38 -9.16
C TRP A 119 -9.73 -10.31 -8.37
N GLU A 120 -9.61 -10.03 -7.07
CA GLU A 120 -10.76 -9.97 -6.17
C GLU A 120 -11.23 -8.53 -6.06
N TRP A 121 -12.55 -8.32 -6.18
CA TRP A 121 -13.15 -7.00 -6.05
C TRP A 121 -13.45 -6.72 -4.58
N HIS A 122 -12.93 -5.59 -4.09
CA HIS A 122 -13.14 -5.13 -2.73
C HIS A 122 -14.16 -3.99 -2.73
N SER A 123 -15.41 -4.30 -2.35
CA SER A 123 -16.53 -3.33 -2.35
C SER A 123 -16.29 -2.14 -1.42
N CYS A 124 -15.49 -2.33 -0.37
CA CYS A 124 -15.15 -1.29 0.57
C CYS A 124 -14.21 -0.24 -0.03
N HIS A 125 -13.29 -0.67 -0.91
CA HIS A 125 -12.30 0.21 -1.54
C HIS A 125 -12.60 0.52 -3.01
N ASN A 126 -13.68 -0.04 -3.55
CA ASN A 126 -14.15 0.12 -4.93
C ASN A 126 -13.05 -0.10 -5.99
N HIS A 127 -12.18 -1.08 -5.76
CA HIS A 127 -11.16 -1.50 -6.72
C HIS A 127 -10.78 -2.97 -6.56
N PHE A 128 -9.99 -3.47 -7.51
CA PHE A 128 -9.50 -4.86 -7.52
C PHE A 128 -8.17 -5.00 -6.77
N HIS A 129 -8.04 -6.03 -5.93
CA HIS A 129 -6.75 -6.46 -5.40
C HIS A 129 -6.14 -7.48 -6.37
N SER A 130 -4.90 -7.23 -6.80
CA SER A 130 -4.24 -8.04 -7.83
C SER A 130 -3.23 -9.05 -7.28
N MET A 131 -3.00 -9.03 -5.97
CA MET A 131 -2.16 -9.99 -5.26
C MET A 131 -2.71 -10.26 -3.86
N ASP A 132 -2.57 -11.50 -3.41
CA ASP A 132 -3.10 -11.95 -2.11
C ASP A 132 -2.30 -11.40 -0.92
N GLU A 133 -1.02 -11.13 -1.14
CA GLU A 133 -0.08 -10.74 -0.08
C GLU A 133 1.05 -9.90 -0.69
N PHE A 134 0.83 -8.59 -0.79
CA PHE A 134 1.88 -7.66 -1.23
C PHE A 134 2.86 -7.36 -0.11
N SER A 135 2.33 -7.12 1.08
CA SER A 135 3.11 -6.86 2.29
C SER A 135 2.60 -7.68 3.48
N LEU A 136 3.54 -8.06 4.33
CA LEU A 136 3.27 -8.71 5.61
C LEU A 136 3.71 -7.78 6.73
N TYR A 137 2.77 -7.48 7.62
CA TYR A 137 2.97 -6.63 8.79
C TYR A 137 3.02 -7.48 10.05
N GLU A 138 4.09 -7.36 10.82
CA GLU A 138 4.31 -8.15 12.02
C GLU A 138 4.70 -7.23 13.17
N LEU A 139 4.11 -7.47 14.33
CA LEU A 139 4.53 -6.85 15.58
C LEU A 139 5.18 -7.93 16.45
N LEU A 140 6.45 -7.72 16.79
CA LEU A 140 7.27 -8.66 17.54
C LEU A 140 7.59 -8.10 18.91
N ASP A 141 7.66 -8.94 19.95
CA ASP A 141 8.20 -8.53 21.25
C ASP A 141 9.69 -8.18 21.11
N ALA A 142 10.11 -7.04 21.66
CA ALA A 142 11.49 -6.56 21.50
C ALA A 142 12.55 -7.44 22.20
N ARG A 143 12.15 -8.32 23.13
CA ARG A 143 13.07 -9.22 23.85
C ARG A 143 13.06 -10.63 23.29
N SER A 144 11.88 -11.22 23.11
CA SER A 144 11.75 -12.60 22.63
C SER A 144 11.72 -12.71 21.11
N HIS A 145 11.47 -11.62 20.39
CA HIS A 145 11.26 -11.59 18.94
C HIS A 145 10.07 -12.46 18.48
N SER A 146 9.19 -12.86 19.39
CA SER A 146 7.98 -13.60 19.08
C SER A 146 6.87 -12.67 18.59
N HIS A 147 6.01 -13.15 17.69
CA HIS A 147 4.80 -12.44 17.28
C HIS A 147 3.89 -12.17 18.49
N VAL A 148 3.45 -10.93 18.64
CA VAL A 148 2.55 -10.50 19.73
C VAL A 148 1.18 -10.04 19.24
N ALA A 149 1.05 -9.79 17.95
CA ALA A 149 -0.22 -9.49 17.29
C ALA A 149 -0.39 -10.45 16.11
N GLU A 150 -1.65 -10.70 15.75
CA GLU A 150 -1.96 -11.37 14.50
C GLU A 150 -1.46 -10.47 13.36
N GLY A 151 -0.48 -10.98 12.62
CA GLY A 151 0.11 -10.23 11.50
C GLY A 151 -0.95 -9.92 10.46
N HIS A 152 -0.89 -8.72 9.90
CA HIS A 152 -1.82 -8.32 8.86
C HIS A 152 -1.20 -8.57 7.48
N LYS A 153 -1.95 -9.26 6.62
CA LYS A 153 -1.61 -9.49 5.22
C LYS A 153 -2.31 -8.43 4.39
N ALA A 154 -1.53 -7.45 3.96
CA ALA A 154 -2.04 -6.38 3.13
C ALA A 154 -2.03 -6.85 1.66
N SER A 155 -3.22 -7.05 1.11
CA SER A 155 -3.45 -7.06 -0.33
C SER A 155 -3.89 -5.66 -0.72
N PHE A 156 -3.22 -5.07 -1.69
CA PHE A 156 -3.58 -3.74 -2.18
C PHE A 156 -3.45 -3.69 -3.69
N CYS A 157 -4.00 -2.63 -4.27
CA CYS A 157 -3.86 -2.36 -5.69
C CYS A 157 -2.51 -1.72 -6.01
N LEU A 158 -1.73 -2.36 -6.90
CA LEU A 158 -0.43 -1.85 -7.32
C LEU A 158 -0.56 -0.67 -8.28
N GLU A 159 -0.07 0.50 -7.88
CA GLU A 159 0.01 1.67 -8.76
C GLU A 159 1.26 2.52 -8.57
N ASP A 160 1.57 3.31 -9.60
CA ASP A 160 2.58 4.34 -9.49
C ASP A 160 1.94 5.54 -8.79
N THR A 161 2.14 5.77 -7.49
CA THR A 161 1.61 6.94 -6.76
C THR A 161 2.43 8.21 -7.02
N SER A 162 3.75 8.06 -7.07
CA SER A 162 4.73 9.10 -7.36
C SER A 162 5.97 8.47 -8.01
N CYS A 163 6.82 9.26 -8.65
CA CYS A 163 8.06 8.76 -9.24
C CYS A 163 9.23 9.73 -9.03
N ASP A 164 10.45 9.20 -9.09
CA ASP A 164 11.66 10.00 -9.09
C ASP A 164 11.68 10.95 -10.31
N PRO A 165 12.40 12.10 -10.23
CA PRO A 165 12.54 13.00 -11.36
C PRO A 165 13.04 12.28 -12.62
N GLY A 166 12.34 12.47 -13.74
CA GLY A 166 12.65 11.81 -15.01
C GLY A 166 11.92 10.49 -15.25
N TYR A 167 11.22 9.95 -14.26
CA TYR A 167 10.32 8.80 -14.40
C TYR A 167 8.86 9.25 -14.50
N TYR A 168 8.04 8.46 -15.20
CA TYR A 168 6.65 8.76 -15.46
C TYR A 168 5.74 7.63 -14.99
N ARG A 169 4.63 7.98 -14.34
CA ARG A 169 3.58 7.04 -13.91
C ARG A 169 3.00 6.32 -15.13
N ARG A 170 2.78 5.01 -15.01
CA ARG A 170 2.17 4.13 -16.03
C ARG A 170 1.02 3.30 -15.49
N TYR A 171 1.06 2.92 -14.22
CA TYR A 171 0.03 2.10 -13.58
C TYR A 171 -0.85 2.93 -12.67
N ALA A 172 -2.16 2.63 -12.70
CA ALA A 172 -3.16 3.26 -11.87
C ALA A 172 -4.29 2.27 -11.59
N CYS A 173 -4.73 2.20 -10.34
CA CYS A 173 -5.83 1.33 -9.93
C CYS A 173 -7.12 1.62 -10.71
N THR A 174 -7.37 2.89 -10.98
CA THR A 174 -8.54 3.36 -11.72
C THR A 174 -8.50 3.03 -13.21
N SER A 175 -7.32 2.78 -13.80
CA SER A 175 -7.18 2.42 -15.22
C SER A 175 -7.27 0.92 -15.49
N HIS A 176 -7.53 0.11 -14.46
CA HIS A 176 -7.58 -1.36 -14.50
C HIS A 176 -6.27 -2.03 -14.98
N THR A 177 -5.15 -1.33 -14.88
CA THR A 177 -3.81 -1.84 -15.18
C THR A 177 -2.94 -1.60 -13.97
N GLN A 178 -2.54 -2.68 -13.32
CA GLN A 178 -1.78 -2.65 -12.06
C GLN A 178 -0.33 -3.04 -12.27
N GLY A 179 0.53 -2.45 -11.46
CA GLY A 179 1.97 -2.66 -11.47
C GLY A 179 2.69 -1.50 -10.81
N LEU A 180 4.00 -1.66 -10.63
CA LEU A 180 4.87 -0.61 -10.12
C LEU A 180 6.08 -0.46 -11.05
N SER A 181 6.19 0.70 -11.68
CA SER A 181 7.23 1.06 -12.63
C SER A 181 8.60 1.23 -11.95
N PRO A 182 9.71 0.92 -12.64
CA PRO A 182 11.05 1.33 -12.21
C PRO A 182 11.10 2.82 -11.91
N GLY A 183 11.73 3.20 -10.79
CA GLY A 183 11.85 4.58 -10.33
C GLY A 183 10.56 5.18 -9.76
N CYS A 184 9.47 4.42 -9.70
CA CYS A 184 8.21 4.84 -9.09
C CYS A 184 8.01 4.23 -7.70
N TYR A 185 7.04 4.80 -6.99
CA TYR A 185 6.66 4.42 -5.64
C TYR A 185 5.18 4.10 -5.58
N ASP A 186 4.83 3.07 -4.82
CA ASP A 186 3.48 2.81 -4.35
C ASP A 186 3.37 3.26 -2.89
N THR A 187 2.36 4.06 -2.55
CA THR A 187 2.23 4.70 -1.24
C THR A 187 0.84 4.48 -0.68
N TYR A 188 0.75 3.68 0.38
CA TYR A 188 -0.45 3.51 1.19
C TYR A 188 -0.35 4.33 2.46
N SER A 189 -1.10 5.42 2.47
CA SER A 189 -1.16 6.33 3.62
C SER A 189 -1.85 5.67 4.81
N ALA A 190 -1.41 6.02 6.02
CA ALA A 190 -1.91 5.49 7.28
C ALA A 190 -3.42 5.63 7.51
N ASP A 191 -4.11 6.53 6.79
CA ASP A 191 -5.56 6.75 6.84
C ASP A 191 -6.37 5.76 5.99
N ILE A 192 -5.73 5.02 5.09
CA ILE A 192 -6.39 4.01 4.25
C ILE A 192 -6.85 2.83 5.13
N ASP A 193 -7.97 2.22 4.75
CA ASP A 193 -8.45 1.01 5.42
C ASP A 193 -7.49 -0.16 5.25
N CYS A 194 -7.41 -1.03 6.27
CA CYS A 194 -6.45 -2.14 6.35
C CYS A 194 -4.96 -1.72 6.44
N GLN A 195 -4.66 -0.43 6.50
CA GLN A 195 -3.28 0.06 6.66
C GLN A 195 -2.87 0.15 8.15
N TRP A 196 -2.95 -0.97 8.86
CA TRP A 196 -2.62 -1.08 10.29
C TRP A 196 -2.26 -2.50 10.75
N ILE A 197 -1.82 -2.62 12.01
CA ILE A 197 -1.89 -3.84 12.81
C ILE A 197 -2.92 -3.61 13.92
N ASP A 198 -3.86 -4.55 14.10
CA ASP A 198 -4.78 -4.53 15.24
C ASP A 198 -4.02 -4.95 16.51
N ILE A 199 -3.86 -3.99 17.42
CA ILE A 199 -3.12 -4.15 18.68
C ILE A 199 -4.05 -4.14 19.89
N THR A 200 -5.35 -4.42 19.69
CA THR A 200 -6.35 -4.42 20.77
C THR A 200 -5.98 -5.35 21.93
N ASP A 201 -5.40 -6.51 21.60
CA ASP A 201 -5.02 -7.54 22.57
C ASP A 201 -3.54 -7.44 23.02
N VAL A 202 -2.84 -6.38 22.59
CA VAL A 202 -1.42 -6.15 22.90
C VAL A 202 -1.31 -5.23 24.10
N SER A 203 -0.54 -5.66 25.11
CA SER A 203 -0.26 -4.82 26.29
C SER A 203 0.70 -3.67 25.98
N PRO A 204 0.76 -2.61 26.79
CA PRO A 204 1.82 -1.60 26.70
C PRO A 204 3.21 -2.24 26.86
N GLY A 205 4.18 -1.79 26.05
CA GLY A 205 5.49 -2.43 26.00
C GLY A 205 6.41 -1.91 24.89
N LYS A 206 7.53 -2.60 24.72
CA LYS A 206 8.49 -2.36 23.65
C LYS A 206 8.41 -3.49 22.63
N TYR A 207 8.27 -3.13 21.37
CA TYR A 207 8.04 -4.04 20.26
C TYR A 207 8.91 -3.65 19.07
N ILE A 208 8.95 -4.53 18.08
CA ILE A 208 9.55 -4.29 16.77
C ILE A 208 8.43 -4.41 15.74
N LEU A 209 8.17 -3.33 15.01
CA LEU A 209 7.35 -3.38 13.80
C LEU A 209 8.23 -3.87 12.66
N LYS A 210 7.83 -4.99 12.04
CA LYS A 210 8.50 -5.57 10.89
C LYS A 210 7.53 -5.55 9.70
N VAL A 211 7.93 -4.88 8.63
CA VAL A 211 7.19 -4.81 7.37
C VAL A 211 8.01 -5.51 6.31
N THR A 212 7.45 -6.56 5.69
CA THR A 212 8.11 -7.31 4.62
C THR A 212 7.34 -7.12 3.33
N VAL A 213 7.98 -6.66 2.26
CA VAL A 213 7.38 -6.58 0.92
C VAL A 213 7.70 -7.84 0.11
N ASN A 214 6.76 -8.30 -0.71
CA ASN A 214 6.85 -9.57 -1.45
C ASN A 214 7.34 -10.75 -0.57
N PRO A 215 6.71 -11.00 0.60
CA PRO A 215 7.23 -11.92 1.63
C PRO A 215 7.34 -13.37 1.15
N ARG A 216 6.50 -13.77 0.18
CA ARG A 216 6.51 -15.11 -0.41
C ARG A 216 7.34 -15.23 -1.68
N GLN A 217 7.97 -14.14 -2.11
CA GLN A 217 8.78 -14.09 -3.33
C GLN A 217 8.00 -14.62 -4.56
N GLN A 218 6.70 -14.32 -4.64
CA GLN A 218 5.85 -14.76 -5.75
C GLN A 218 6.23 -14.08 -7.07
N VAL A 219 6.78 -12.87 -6.97
CA VAL A 219 7.35 -12.13 -8.09
C VAL A 219 8.88 -12.16 -7.97
N PRO A 220 9.60 -12.55 -9.04
CA PRO A 220 11.06 -12.49 -9.08
C PRO A 220 11.59 -11.06 -8.92
N GLU A 221 12.56 -10.86 -8.04
CA GLU A 221 13.23 -9.57 -7.82
C GLU A 221 14.75 -9.72 -7.97
N SER A 222 15.45 -8.64 -8.33
CA SER A 222 16.91 -8.66 -8.41
C SER A 222 17.60 -8.73 -7.06
N ASN A 223 16.91 -8.33 -5.99
CA ASN A 223 17.41 -8.35 -4.63
C ASN A 223 16.24 -8.59 -3.67
N TYR A 224 16.43 -9.45 -2.68
CA TYR A 224 15.46 -9.70 -1.60
C TYR A 224 15.97 -9.25 -0.23
N ASN A 225 17.25 -8.86 -0.13
CA ASN A 225 17.91 -8.48 1.14
C ASN A 225 17.55 -7.05 1.60
N ASN A 226 16.64 -6.39 0.90
CA ASN A 226 16.16 -5.04 1.14
C ASN A 226 14.64 -4.99 1.23
N ASN A 227 13.97 -6.15 1.29
CA ASN A 227 12.52 -6.25 1.34
C ASN A 227 11.94 -6.04 2.75
N VAL A 228 12.77 -5.98 3.80
CA VAL A 228 12.29 -5.89 5.19
C VAL A 228 12.67 -4.55 5.81
N ALA A 229 11.67 -3.79 6.24
CA ALA A 229 11.86 -2.66 7.15
C ALA A 229 11.58 -3.10 8.60
N ARG A 230 12.44 -2.69 9.54
CA ARG A 230 12.24 -2.89 10.98
C ARG A 230 12.31 -1.55 11.71
N CYS A 231 11.40 -1.36 12.65
CA CYS A 231 11.32 -0.17 13.49
C CYS A 231 11.08 -0.55 14.95
N ASP A 232 11.71 0.17 15.88
CA ASP A 232 11.38 0.07 17.30
C ASP A 232 10.05 0.78 17.57
N VAL A 233 9.19 0.11 18.34
CA VAL A 233 7.87 0.60 18.74
C VAL A 233 7.83 0.66 20.26
N HIS A 234 7.57 1.83 20.82
CA HIS A 234 7.24 1.97 22.23
C HIS A 234 5.75 2.31 22.38
N TYR A 235 4.96 1.33 22.81
CA TYR A 235 3.51 1.45 22.97
C TYR A 235 3.15 1.69 24.44
N THR A 236 2.45 2.79 24.71
CA THR A 236 2.09 3.24 26.07
C THR A 236 0.66 2.86 26.49
N GLY A 237 -0.10 2.17 25.62
CA GLY A 237 -1.54 1.93 25.79
C GLY A 237 -2.41 2.97 25.09
N ASN A 238 -1.93 4.21 24.97
CA ASN A 238 -2.67 5.30 24.32
C ASN A 238 -1.97 5.86 23.08
N ALA A 239 -0.65 5.75 23.01
CA ALA A 239 0.16 6.21 21.89
C ALA A 239 1.27 5.20 21.59
N ALA A 240 1.79 5.25 20.37
CA ALA A 240 2.99 4.52 19.98
C ALA A 240 4.04 5.51 19.49
N HIS A 241 5.28 5.36 19.95
CA HIS A 241 6.42 6.09 19.43
C HIS A 241 7.27 5.15 18.58
N ILE A 242 7.50 5.53 17.32
CA ILE A 242 8.29 4.75 16.37
C ILE A 242 9.66 5.39 16.20
N SER A 243 10.72 4.58 16.25
CA SER A 243 12.10 5.03 16.10
C SER A 243 13.01 3.95 15.53
N GLY A 244 14.23 4.32 15.12
CA GLY A 244 15.24 3.35 14.70
C GLY A 244 14.87 2.59 13.42
N CYS A 245 13.98 3.15 12.60
CA CYS A 245 13.51 2.49 11.39
C CYS A 245 14.67 2.29 10.39
N SER A 246 14.89 1.05 9.96
CA SER A 246 15.95 0.70 9.04
C SER A 246 15.57 -0.47 8.13
N LEU A 247 16.21 -0.52 6.97
CA LEU A 247 16.16 -1.68 6.08
C LEU A 247 17.04 -2.79 6.65
N THR A 248 16.54 -4.01 6.59
CA THR A 248 17.23 -5.21 7.05
C THR A 248 17.03 -6.33 6.02
N GLY A 249 18.04 -7.18 5.86
CA GLY A 249 18.03 -8.37 5.00
C GLY A 249 18.87 -9.46 5.61
#